data_AF-A0A1I7TC99-F1
#
_entry.id   AF-A0A1I7TC99-F1
#
_cell.length_a   1.000
_cell.length_b   1.000
_cell.length_c   1.000
_cell.angle_alpha   90.00
_cell.angle_beta   90.00
_cell.angle_gamma   90.00
#
_symmetry.space_group_name_H-M   'P 1'
#
loop_
_entity.id
_entity.type
_entity.pdbx_description
1 polymer ?
#
loop_
_entity_poly.entity_id
_entity_poly.type
_entity_poly.pdbx_seq_one_letter_code
_entity_poly.pdbx_strand_id
1 'polypeptide(L)'
;MNLYFEDQIEGLKTVTEYFCSLFGLDIYSINISRYTILNGPSDVIEWIIQRQKRLSAFWVEHLDASDTVASLLLDKCRIGSSAYINMKVPHQFEFNFKFEGDGYLEIQRGSWFTLENMLNVNCEKLSLRGTSLTNRDINLFLKHWMSTDLKFTQIKIYPEKPMSENVIFTGIPTVRKNTKVYKETEVFAIYKGFQVKRNDGLKTARIMVNHVDPYNRHGLFWMVIWDTV
;
A
#
# COMPACT_ATOMS: atom_id res chain seq x y z
N MET A 1 29.86 7.18 -11.07
CA MET A 1 30.30 8.57 -10.88
C MET A 1 30.38 8.79 -9.38
N ASN A 2 31.54 9.13 -8.84
CA ASN A 2 31.70 9.40 -7.41
C ASN A 2 31.83 10.91 -7.24
N LEU A 3 30.79 11.55 -6.74
CA LEU A 3 30.81 12.96 -6.35
C LEU A 3 30.97 13.04 -4.84
N TYR A 4 31.86 13.91 -4.38
CA TYR A 4 32.07 14.17 -2.96
C TYR A 4 31.47 15.53 -2.62
N PHE A 5 30.66 15.56 -1.57
CA PHE A 5 30.07 16.78 -1.01
C PHE A 5 30.26 16.71 0.51
N GLU A 6 30.61 17.85 1.12
CA GLU A 6 30.73 17.96 2.58
C GLU A 6 29.35 17.83 3.25
N ASP A 7 28.35 18.53 2.69
CA ASP A 7 26.94 18.32 2.99
C ASP A 7 26.31 17.37 1.95
N GLN A 8 25.91 16.18 2.39
CA GLN A 8 25.33 15.16 1.51
C GLN A 8 23.90 15.51 1.04
N ILE A 9 23.15 16.32 1.79
CA ILE A 9 21.79 16.74 1.44
C ILE A 9 21.88 17.83 0.35
N GLU A 10 22.73 18.83 0.51
CA GLU A 10 22.96 19.84 -0.54
C GLU A 10 23.61 19.22 -1.78
N GLY A 11 24.49 18.24 -1.61
CA GLY A 11 25.00 17.42 -2.71
C GLY A 11 23.90 16.68 -3.48
N LEU A 12 23.00 16.01 -2.77
CA LEU A 12 21.84 15.34 -3.36
C LEU A 12 20.97 16.32 -4.15
N LYS A 13 20.56 17.45 -3.54
CA LYS A 13 19.77 18.50 -4.20
C LYS A 13 20.44 19.00 -5.48
N THR A 14 21.73 19.32 -5.41
CA THR A 14 22.53 19.86 -6.53
C THR A 14 22.59 18.88 -7.71
N VAL A 15 22.86 17.60 -7.42
CA VAL A 15 22.95 16.54 -8.45
C VAL A 15 21.58 16.26 -9.07
N THR A 16 20.51 16.28 -8.26
CA THR A 16 19.15 16.10 -8.76
C THR A 16 18.74 17.26 -9.67
N GLU A 17 18.94 18.52 -9.28
CA GLU A 17 18.60 19.65 -10.17
C GLU A 17 19.42 19.65 -11.46
N TYR A 18 20.71 19.28 -11.41
CA TYR A 18 21.51 19.11 -12.62
C TYR A 18 20.89 18.10 -13.60
N PHE A 19 20.54 16.89 -13.12
CA PHE A 19 19.96 15.87 -13.99
C PHE A 19 18.53 16.18 -14.43
N CYS A 20 17.69 16.74 -13.55
CA CYS A 20 16.35 17.18 -13.90
C CYS A 20 16.37 18.27 -14.98
N SER A 21 17.29 19.24 -14.86
CA SER A 21 17.52 20.28 -15.88
C SER A 21 18.07 19.70 -17.19
N LEU A 22 19.08 18.83 -17.13
CA LEU A 22 19.71 18.22 -18.30
C LEU A 22 18.74 17.37 -19.14
N PHE A 23 17.83 16.63 -18.49
CA PHE A 23 16.88 15.76 -19.18
C PHE A 23 15.47 16.36 -19.37
N GLY A 24 15.18 17.52 -18.74
CA GLY A 24 13.84 18.12 -18.76
C GLY A 24 12.80 17.25 -18.03
N LEU A 25 13.19 16.55 -16.97
CA LEU A 25 12.36 15.60 -16.23
C LEU A 25 12.25 15.98 -14.75
N ASP A 26 11.07 15.79 -14.16
CA ASP A 26 10.87 15.87 -12.72
C ASP A 26 11.37 14.60 -11.99
N ILE A 27 11.48 14.69 -10.66
CA ILE A 27 11.85 13.55 -9.82
C ILE A 27 10.75 12.49 -9.93
N TYR A 28 11.12 11.28 -10.37
CA TYR A 28 10.18 10.17 -10.49
C TYR A 28 9.76 9.61 -9.12
N SER A 29 10.73 9.42 -8.23
CA SER A 29 10.51 8.81 -6.91
C SER A 29 11.56 9.19 -5.88
N ILE A 30 11.19 9.14 -4.60
CA ILE A 30 12.13 9.20 -3.46
C ILE A 30 12.26 7.84 -2.78
N ASN A 31 13.47 7.47 -2.34
CA ASN A 31 13.72 6.35 -1.43
C ASN A 31 14.41 6.85 -0.15
N ILE A 32 13.67 6.75 0.96
CA ILE A 32 14.10 7.13 2.30
C ILE A 32 14.42 5.86 3.07
N SER A 33 15.70 5.68 3.43
CA SER A 33 16.15 4.55 4.22
C SER A 33 17.17 5.00 5.25
N ARG A 34 17.39 4.15 6.26
CA ARG A 34 18.51 4.31 7.21
C ARG A 34 19.90 4.34 6.56
N TYR A 35 20.00 3.98 5.28
CA TYR A 35 21.25 3.97 4.51
C TYR A 35 21.40 5.19 3.59
N THR A 36 20.29 5.84 3.22
CA THR A 36 20.28 6.94 2.22
C THR A 36 20.13 8.31 2.87
N ILE A 37 19.37 8.42 3.98
CA ILE A 37 19.10 9.72 4.63
C ILE A 37 19.15 9.55 6.15
N LEU A 38 20.37 9.47 6.70
CA LEU A 38 20.61 9.24 8.13
C LEU A 38 20.10 10.36 9.04
N ASN A 39 20.26 11.64 8.64
CA ASN A 39 20.10 12.79 9.53
C ASN A 39 19.19 13.92 8.99
N GLY A 40 18.44 13.72 7.90
CA GLY A 40 17.58 14.78 7.35
C GLY A 40 16.45 14.34 6.41
N PRO A 41 15.62 13.33 6.77
CA PRO A 41 14.45 12.99 5.97
C PRO A 41 13.51 14.19 5.81
N SER A 42 13.37 15.02 6.84
CA SER A 42 12.56 16.25 6.79
C SER A 42 13.03 17.20 5.70
N ASP A 43 14.30 17.59 5.70
CA ASP A 43 14.85 18.60 4.78
C ASP A 43 14.74 18.17 3.31
N VAL A 44 14.96 16.88 3.04
CA VAL A 44 14.81 16.30 1.68
C VAL A 44 13.34 16.26 1.27
N ILE A 45 12.43 15.85 2.16
CA ILE A 45 10.99 15.81 1.86
C ILE A 45 10.42 17.22 1.64
N GLU A 46 10.76 18.18 2.51
CA GLU A 46 10.30 19.56 2.40
C GLU A 46 10.79 20.22 1.11
N TRP A 47 12.06 20.02 0.75
CA TRP A 47 12.60 20.47 -0.53
C TRP A 47 11.87 19.84 -1.73
N ILE A 48 11.61 18.52 -1.74
CA ILE A 48 10.85 17.88 -2.83
C ILE A 48 9.42 18.43 -2.93
N ILE A 49 8.74 18.68 -1.82
CA ILE A 49 7.39 19.24 -1.81
C ILE A 49 7.35 20.67 -2.35
N GLN A 50 8.39 21.47 -2.06
CA GLN A 50 8.56 22.80 -2.65
C GLN A 50 8.88 22.73 -4.14
N ARG A 51 9.68 21.74 -4.56
CA ARG A 51 10.08 21.51 -5.95
C ARG A 51 8.92 21.05 -6.84
N GLN A 52 8.13 20.07 -6.38
CA GLN A 52 7.09 19.44 -7.19
C GLN A 52 5.92 18.89 -6.39
N LYS A 53 4.72 18.95 -6.99
CA LYS A 53 3.45 18.63 -6.31
C LYS A 53 3.13 17.14 -6.21
N ARG A 54 3.75 16.30 -7.04
CA ARG A 54 3.49 14.85 -7.12
C ARG A 54 4.78 14.08 -7.44
N LEU A 55 4.78 12.80 -7.06
CA LEU A 55 5.77 11.79 -7.42
C LEU A 55 5.04 10.58 -8.04
N SER A 56 5.75 9.77 -8.83
CA SER A 56 5.20 8.47 -9.24
C SER A 56 5.24 7.46 -8.09
N ALA A 57 6.29 7.48 -7.26
CA ALA A 57 6.41 6.58 -6.11
C ALA A 57 7.15 7.19 -4.90
N PHE A 58 6.70 6.85 -3.69
CA PHE A 58 7.32 7.25 -2.42
C PHE A 58 7.71 5.99 -1.62
N TRP A 59 9.00 5.80 -1.36
CA TRP A 59 9.52 4.59 -0.71
C TRP A 59 10.16 4.92 0.64
N VAL A 60 9.78 4.16 1.67
CA VAL A 60 10.43 4.14 2.99
C VAL A 60 10.92 2.72 3.25
N GLU A 61 12.23 2.53 3.36
CA GLU A 61 12.86 1.22 3.44
C GLU A 61 13.72 1.07 4.70
N HIS A 62 13.42 0.03 5.50
CA HIS A 62 14.23 -0.41 6.64
C HIS A 62 14.56 0.71 7.65
N LEU A 63 13.62 1.62 7.89
CA LEU A 63 13.80 2.76 8.80
C LEU A 63 13.28 2.43 10.20
N ASP A 64 14.06 2.72 11.24
CA ASP A 64 13.57 2.78 12.62
C ASP A 64 13.17 4.24 12.90
N ALA A 65 11.88 4.55 12.87
CA ALA A 65 11.35 5.92 12.94
C ALA A 65 10.81 6.25 14.35
N SER A 66 11.05 7.48 14.81
CA SER A 66 10.31 8.07 15.93
C SER A 66 8.91 8.51 15.48
N ASP A 67 7.99 8.73 16.43
CA ASP A 67 6.62 9.18 16.15
C ASP A 67 6.56 10.42 15.23
N THR A 68 7.44 11.39 15.44
CA THR A 68 7.55 12.60 14.60
C THR A 68 7.96 12.27 13.17
N VAL A 69 8.98 11.42 12.99
CA VAL A 69 9.48 11.02 11.66
C VAL A 69 8.47 10.13 10.94
N ALA A 70 7.85 9.18 11.66
CA ALA A 70 6.80 8.31 11.13
C ALA A 70 5.57 9.12 10.68
N SER A 71 5.10 10.06 11.51
CA SER A 71 3.98 10.95 11.18
C SER A 71 4.28 11.82 9.96
N LEU A 72 5.48 12.36 9.86
CA LEU A 72 5.91 13.14 8.69
C LEU A 72 5.90 12.29 7.42
N LEU A 73 6.52 11.11 7.46
CA LEU A 73 6.59 10.21 6.30
C LEU A 73 5.21 9.76 5.83
N LEU A 74 4.30 9.43 6.75
CA LEU A 74 2.93 9.03 6.43
C LEU A 74 2.06 10.20 5.96
N ASP A 75 2.26 11.42 6.48
CA ASP A 75 1.58 12.63 5.97
C ASP A 75 2.05 12.98 4.56
N LYS A 76 3.34 12.79 4.25
CA LYS A 76 3.91 13.21 2.95
C LYS A 76 3.89 12.12 1.87
N CYS A 77 3.77 10.83 2.19
CA CYS A 77 3.75 9.79 1.16
C CYS A 77 2.59 9.92 0.17
N ARG A 78 1.51 10.63 0.53
CA ARG A 78 0.36 10.96 -0.34
C ARG A 78 0.70 11.81 -1.57
N ILE A 79 1.91 12.37 -1.67
CA ILE A 79 2.35 13.03 -2.91
C ILE A 79 2.70 12.00 -3.99
N GLY A 80 2.97 10.74 -3.62
CA GLY A 80 3.23 9.65 -4.54
C GLY A 80 1.97 8.96 -5.03
N SER A 81 1.84 8.72 -6.33
CA SER A 81 0.78 7.86 -6.89
C SER A 81 0.85 6.42 -6.38
N SER A 82 2.06 5.95 -6.03
CA SER A 82 2.30 4.72 -5.27
C SER A 82 3.12 5.00 -4.01
N ALA A 83 2.96 4.18 -2.98
CA ALA A 83 3.77 4.25 -1.77
C ALA A 83 4.16 2.86 -1.25
N TYR A 84 5.41 2.73 -0.79
CA TYR A 84 5.92 1.57 -0.07
C TYR A 84 6.43 2.03 1.30
N ILE A 85 5.90 1.48 2.39
CA ILE A 85 6.25 1.86 3.76
C ILE A 85 6.74 0.63 4.52
N ASN A 86 8.04 0.57 4.83
CA ASN A 86 8.66 -0.43 5.67
C ASN A 86 9.51 0.25 6.73
N MET A 87 8.83 0.74 7.77
CA MET A 87 9.46 1.34 8.95
C MET A 87 8.97 0.65 10.21
N LYS A 88 9.86 0.56 11.21
CA LYS A 88 9.48 0.24 12.59
C LYS A 88 9.11 1.54 13.29
N VAL A 89 8.00 1.51 14.03
CA VAL A 89 7.51 2.60 14.86
C VAL A 89 7.45 2.14 16.33
N PRO A 90 7.35 3.05 17.31
CA PRO A 90 7.10 2.69 18.70
C PRO A 90 5.76 1.98 18.90
N HIS A 91 5.65 1.18 19.96
CA HIS A 91 4.51 0.27 20.18
C HIS A 91 3.16 1.01 20.30
N GLN A 92 3.17 2.24 20.83
CA GLN A 92 1.97 3.06 21.03
C GLN A 92 1.73 4.06 19.89
N PHE A 93 2.44 3.91 18.76
CA PHE A 93 2.28 4.80 17.61
C PHE A 93 0.91 4.58 16.95
N GLU A 94 0.13 5.65 16.86
CA GLU A 94 -1.15 5.72 16.17
C GLU A 94 -1.11 6.84 15.12
N PHE A 95 -1.72 6.61 13.96
CA PHE A 95 -1.79 7.59 12.90
C PHE A 95 -3.07 7.41 12.08
N ASN A 96 -3.85 8.49 11.92
CA ASN A 96 -5.03 8.52 11.07
C ASN A 96 -4.59 8.63 9.60
N PHE A 97 -4.36 7.48 8.98
CA PHE A 97 -3.77 7.39 7.66
C PHE A 97 -4.82 7.55 6.57
N LYS A 98 -4.49 8.36 5.57
CA LYS A 98 -5.29 8.59 4.37
C LYS A 98 -4.37 8.55 3.16
N PHE A 99 -4.76 7.77 2.15
CA PHE A 99 -3.99 7.67 0.92
C PHE A 99 -4.92 7.54 -0.27
N GLU A 100 -4.77 8.46 -1.22
CA GLU A 100 -5.39 8.37 -2.52
C GLU A 100 -4.28 8.44 -3.58
N GLY A 101 -4.24 7.42 -4.45
CA GLY A 101 -3.21 7.34 -5.49
C GLY A 101 -3.58 6.27 -6.52
N ASP A 102 -3.29 6.52 -7.79
CA ASP A 102 -3.72 5.66 -8.89
C ASP A 102 -2.81 4.43 -9.11
N GLY A 103 -1.84 4.20 -8.22
CA GLY A 103 -0.96 3.03 -8.20
C GLY A 103 -1.19 2.14 -6.98
N TYR A 104 -0.10 1.65 -6.37
CA TYR A 104 -0.16 0.71 -5.24
C TYR A 104 0.24 1.34 -3.91
N LEU A 105 -0.36 0.84 -2.82
CA LEU A 105 0.08 1.06 -1.45
C LEU A 105 0.54 -0.27 -0.85
N GLU A 106 1.80 -0.34 -0.42
CA GLU A 106 2.31 -1.44 0.38
C GLU A 106 2.77 -0.96 1.75
N ILE A 107 2.26 -1.60 2.81
CA ILE A 107 2.65 -1.34 4.20
C ILE A 107 3.19 -2.64 4.79
N GLN A 108 4.47 -2.59 5.16
CA GLN A 108 5.17 -3.58 5.98
C GLN A 108 5.21 -3.08 7.42
N ARG A 109 5.16 -4.01 8.39
CA ARG A 109 5.15 -3.69 9.85
C ARG A 109 3.99 -2.78 10.27
N GLY A 110 2.83 -2.95 9.62
CA GLY A 110 1.65 -2.10 9.82
C GLY A 110 0.89 -2.33 11.13
N SER A 111 1.56 -2.51 12.27
CA SER A 111 0.90 -2.77 13.57
C SER A 111 -0.01 -1.62 14.01
N TRP A 112 0.33 -0.41 13.57
CA TRP A 112 -0.42 0.85 13.73
C TRP A 112 -1.57 1.02 12.73
N PHE A 113 -1.69 0.16 11.72
CA PHE A 113 -2.67 0.29 10.64
C PHE A 113 -4.01 -0.34 11.04
N THR A 114 -5.01 0.50 11.24
CA THR A 114 -6.34 0.14 11.74
C THR A 114 -7.37 -0.10 10.62
N LEU A 115 -8.57 -0.56 11.00
CA LEU A 115 -9.72 -0.58 10.07
C LEU A 115 -10.03 0.82 9.52
N GLU A 116 -10.01 1.86 10.37
CA GLU A 116 -10.31 3.23 9.95
C GLU A 116 -9.32 3.72 8.89
N ASN A 117 -8.04 3.39 9.04
CA ASN A 117 -7.02 3.63 8.02
C ASN A 117 -7.34 2.88 6.72
N MET A 118 -7.76 1.61 6.80
CA MET A 118 -8.15 0.82 5.63
C MET A 118 -9.36 1.40 4.88
N LEU A 119 -10.32 1.98 5.59
CA LEU A 119 -11.50 2.65 5.01
C LEU A 119 -11.16 4.01 4.36
N ASN A 120 -10.04 4.63 4.77
CA ASN A 120 -9.54 5.90 4.24
C ASN A 120 -8.49 5.73 3.11
N VAL A 121 -8.26 4.51 2.62
CA VAL A 121 -7.36 4.22 1.49
C VAL A 121 -8.17 4.01 0.21
N ASN A 122 -7.83 4.74 -0.84
CA ASN A 122 -8.37 4.56 -2.19
C ASN A 122 -7.22 4.48 -3.21
N CYS A 123 -6.77 3.27 -3.52
CA CYS A 123 -5.74 3.03 -4.53
C CYS A 123 -6.06 1.82 -5.42
N GLU A 124 -5.23 1.58 -6.44
CA GLU A 124 -5.42 0.46 -7.36
C GLU A 124 -5.09 -0.88 -6.65
N LYS A 125 -3.96 -0.95 -5.93
CA LYS A 125 -3.48 -2.19 -5.30
C LYS A 125 -3.05 -1.96 -3.85
N LEU A 126 -3.54 -2.78 -2.93
CA LEU A 126 -3.23 -2.71 -1.50
C LEU A 126 -2.52 -3.96 -1.02
N SER A 127 -1.41 -3.82 -0.29
CA SER A 127 -0.61 -4.90 0.29
C SER A 127 -0.30 -4.59 1.76
N LEU A 128 -0.79 -5.41 2.68
CA LEU A 128 -0.72 -5.15 4.13
C LEU A 128 -0.05 -6.30 4.89
N ARG A 129 1.09 -6.04 5.55
CA ARG A 129 1.83 -7.03 6.36
C ARG A 129 2.09 -6.55 7.79
N GLY A 130 1.99 -7.48 8.74
CA GLY A 130 2.21 -7.18 10.16
C GLY A 130 1.14 -6.28 10.76
N THR A 131 -0.08 -6.31 10.22
CA THR A 131 -1.25 -5.55 10.70
C THR A 131 -2.03 -6.32 11.75
N SER A 132 -2.61 -5.61 12.73
CA SER A 132 -3.49 -6.18 13.76
C SER A 132 -4.94 -6.41 13.30
N LEU A 133 -5.24 -6.23 12.00
CA LEU A 133 -6.58 -6.38 11.41
C LEU A 133 -7.18 -7.77 11.68
N THR A 134 -8.38 -7.79 12.25
CA THR A 134 -9.12 -8.99 12.60
C THR A 134 -10.04 -9.46 11.47
N ASN A 135 -10.52 -10.70 11.55
CA ASN A 135 -11.58 -11.22 10.67
C ASN A 135 -12.84 -10.33 10.62
N ARG A 136 -13.15 -9.63 11.72
CA ARG A 136 -14.28 -8.70 11.80
C ARG A 136 -14.00 -7.41 11.05
N ASP A 137 -12.77 -6.90 11.12
CA ASP A 137 -12.35 -5.71 10.37
C ASP A 137 -12.40 -5.98 8.87
N ILE A 138 -11.95 -7.16 8.43
CA ILE A 138 -12.07 -7.58 7.02
C ILE A 138 -13.54 -7.71 6.59
N ASN A 139 -14.43 -8.23 7.44
CA ASN A 139 -15.88 -8.26 7.14
C ASN A 139 -16.48 -6.86 7.00
N LEU A 140 -16.10 -5.91 7.86
CA LEU A 140 -16.55 -4.53 7.82
C LEU A 140 -16.01 -3.80 6.58
N PHE A 141 -14.72 -3.97 6.27
CA PHE A 141 -14.11 -3.47 5.04
C PHE A 141 -14.82 -4.00 3.78
N LEU A 142 -15.09 -5.32 3.71
CA LEU A 142 -15.77 -5.90 2.55
C LEU A 142 -17.18 -5.32 2.36
N LYS A 143 -17.92 -5.12 3.44
CA LYS A 143 -19.25 -4.47 3.39
C LYS A 143 -19.16 -3.01 2.93
N HIS A 144 -18.14 -2.27 3.39
CA HIS A 144 -17.90 -0.91 2.94
C HIS A 144 -17.51 -0.84 1.45
N TRP A 145 -16.60 -1.70 0.98
CA TRP A 145 -16.24 -1.82 -0.44
C TRP A 145 -17.46 -2.19 -1.31
N MET A 146 -18.37 -3.05 -0.80
CA MET A 146 -19.61 -3.37 -1.50
C MET A 146 -20.52 -2.15 -1.71
N SER A 147 -20.40 -1.11 -0.90
CA SER A 147 -21.23 0.11 -0.93
C SER A 147 -20.53 1.37 -1.47
N THR A 148 -19.29 1.27 -1.96
CA THR A 148 -18.47 2.44 -2.37
C THR A 148 -17.81 2.24 -3.73
N ASP A 149 -17.32 3.33 -4.32
CA ASP A 149 -16.69 3.39 -5.64
C ASP A 149 -15.17 3.15 -5.63
N LEU A 150 -14.62 2.67 -4.51
CA LEU A 150 -13.17 2.43 -4.29
C LEU A 150 -12.48 1.72 -5.48
N LYS A 151 -11.31 2.26 -5.86
CA LYS A 151 -10.56 1.95 -7.10
C LYS A 151 -9.88 0.57 -7.12
N PHE A 152 -9.93 -0.20 -6.02
CA PHE A 152 -9.14 -1.42 -5.88
C PHE A 152 -9.36 -2.44 -7.02
N THR A 153 -8.26 -2.87 -7.64
CA THR A 153 -8.16 -4.06 -8.50
C THR A 153 -7.59 -5.26 -7.73
N GLN A 154 -6.79 -5.02 -6.68
CA GLN A 154 -6.20 -6.06 -5.85
C GLN A 154 -5.98 -5.64 -4.39
N ILE A 155 -6.26 -6.56 -3.46
CA ILE A 155 -5.94 -6.41 -2.02
C ILE A 155 -5.30 -7.70 -1.52
N LYS A 156 -4.14 -7.59 -0.87
CA LYS A 156 -3.44 -8.69 -0.19
C LYS A 156 -3.22 -8.35 1.27
N ILE A 157 -3.55 -9.27 2.17
CA ILE A 157 -3.29 -9.13 3.61
C ILE A 157 -2.58 -10.40 4.10
N TYR A 158 -1.54 -10.18 4.89
CA TYR A 158 -0.63 -11.20 5.40
C TYR A 158 -0.71 -11.23 6.94
N PRO A 159 -1.83 -11.73 7.51
CA PRO A 159 -1.95 -11.91 8.95
C PRO A 159 -1.02 -13.03 9.43
N GLU A 160 -0.64 -12.97 10.71
CA GLU A 160 0.22 -13.98 11.35
C GLU A 160 -0.48 -15.34 11.56
N LYS A 161 -1.82 -15.35 11.56
CA LYS A 161 -2.64 -16.52 11.88
C LYS A 161 -3.68 -16.76 10.77
N PRO A 162 -4.09 -18.03 10.54
CA PRO A 162 -5.19 -18.34 9.65
C PRO A 162 -6.48 -17.60 10.03
N MET A 163 -7.23 -17.20 9.00
CA MET A 163 -8.48 -16.47 9.11
C MET A 163 -9.70 -17.40 9.10
N SER A 164 -10.84 -16.90 9.58
CA SER A 164 -12.11 -17.60 9.58
C SER A 164 -13.00 -17.09 8.43
N GLU A 165 -13.15 -17.91 7.39
CA GLU A 165 -14.06 -17.65 6.26
C GLU A 165 -15.47 -17.31 6.75
N ASN A 166 -15.98 -18.07 7.73
CA ASN A 166 -17.32 -17.87 8.28
C ASN A 166 -17.49 -16.46 8.87
N VAL A 167 -16.48 -15.94 9.58
CA VAL A 167 -16.53 -14.58 10.16
C VAL A 167 -16.38 -13.52 9.06
N ILE A 168 -15.41 -13.69 8.16
CA ILE A 168 -15.15 -12.74 7.05
C ILE A 168 -16.38 -12.57 6.15
N PHE A 169 -17.12 -13.64 5.87
CA PHE A 169 -18.28 -13.62 4.98
C PHE A 169 -19.63 -13.54 5.70
N THR A 170 -19.65 -13.31 7.02
CA THR A 170 -20.91 -13.17 7.79
C THR A 170 -21.77 -12.03 7.25
N GLY A 171 -22.96 -12.36 6.74
CA GLY A 171 -23.90 -11.41 6.14
C GLY A 171 -23.48 -10.89 4.76
N ILE A 172 -22.56 -11.55 4.07
CA ILE A 172 -22.14 -11.22 2.70
C ILE A 172 -22.64 -12.32 1.74
N PRO A 173 -23.42 -12.00 0.70
CA PRO A 173 -23.78 -12.97 -0.34
C PRO A 173 -22.51 -13.45 -1.07
N THR A 174 -22.13 -14.70 -0.87
CA THR A 174 -20.94 -15.31 -1.49
C THR A 174 -21.30 -16.55 -2.31
N VAL A 175 -20.56 -16.77 -3.40
CA VAL A 175 -20.64 -18.00 -4.19
C VAL A 175 -19.25 -18.59 -4.36
N ARG A 176 -18.99 -19.78 -3.80
CA ARG A 176 -17.72 -20.49 -4.01
C ARG A 176 -17.63 -20.96 -5.47
N LYS A 177 -16.51 -20.67 -6.14
CA LYS A 177 -16.27 -21.00 -7.56
C LYS A 177 -14.97 -21.80 -7.70
N ASN A 178 -14.99 -22.87 -8.48
CA ASN A 178 -13.87 -23.82 -8.52
C ASN A 178 -12.68 -23.35 -9.40
N THR A 179 -12.93 -22.60 -10.48
CA THR A 179 -11.94 -22.04 -11.46
C THR A 179 -12.69 -21.08 -12.42
N LYS A 180 -12.10 -20.22 -13.27
CA LYS A 180 -10.74 -19.62 -13.45
C LYS A 180 -10.94 -18.27 -14.19
N VAL A 181 -10.12 -17.22 -13.96
CA VAL A 181 -10.12 -15.94 -14.72
C VAL A 181 -8.67 -15.40 -14.80
N TYR A 182 -8.34 -14.62 -15.85
CA TYR A 182 -6.98 -14.10 -16.14
C TYR A 182 -6.95 -12.65 -16.64
N LYS A 183 -5.74 -12.05 -16.54
CA LYS A 183 -5.29 -10.70 -16.94
C LYS A 183 -5.72 -9.58 -15.96
N GLU A 184 -4.91 -8.55 -15.73
CA GLU A 184 -3.82 -7.99 -16.58
C GLU A 184 -2.39 -8.07 -16.01
N THR A 185 -1.40 -7.90 -16.91
CA THR A 185 0.07 -7.91 -16.75
C THR A 185 0.77 -9.13 -16.12
N GLU A 186 0.33 -9.68 -14.99
CA GLU A 186 0.89 -10.92 -14.42
C GLU A 186 -0.10 -12.09 -14.46
N VAL A 187 0.40 -13.27 -14.85
CA VAL A 187 -0.40 -14.49 -15.00
C VAL A 187 -0.57 -15.19 -13.64
N PHE A 188 -1.53 -14.73 -12.83
CA PHE A 188 -1.90 -15.39 -11.58
C PHE A 188 -3.22 -16.17 -11.73
N ALA A 189 -3.31 -17.35 -11.11
CA ALA A 189 -4.48 -18.23 -11.19
C ALA A 189 -5.18 -18.31 -9.84
N ILE A 190 -6.46 -17.92 -9.80
CA ILE A 190 -7.30 -17.99 -8.61
C ILE A 190 -8.03 -19.33 -8.56
N TYR A 191 -7.67 -20.17 -7.59
CA TYR A 191 -8.30 -21.48 -7.36
C TYR A 191 -9.26 -21.42 -6.16
N LYS A 192 -10.45 -22.01 -6.31
CA LYS A 192 -11.43 -22.25 -5.22
C LYS A 192 -11.83 -21.02 -4.36
N GLY A 193 -11.80 -19.82 -4.92
CA GLY A 193 -12.17 -18.59 -4.21
C GLY A 193 -13.69 -18.36 -4.05
N PHE A 194 -14.05 -17.48 -3.13
CA PHE A 194 -15.40 -16.93 -2.97
C PHE A 194 -15.60 -15.75 -3.91
N GLN A 195 -16.69 -15.75 -4.66
CA GLN A 195 -17.10 -14.61 -5.47
C GLN A 195 -18.07 -13.72 -4.68
N VAL A 196 -17.79 -12.41 -4.69
CA VAL A 196 -18.64 -11.35 -4.13
C VAL A 196 -18.93 -10.35 -5.25
N LYS A 197 -20.13 -9.79 -5.29
CA LYS A 197 -20.47 -8.66 -6.18
C LYS A 197 -20.60 -7.38 -5.36
N ARG A 198 -20.19 -6.25 -5.93
CA ARG A 198 -20.49 -4.93 -5.39
C ARG A 198 -21.99 -4.62 -5.56
N ASN A 199 -22.56 -3.80 -4.69
CA ASN A 199 -24.02 -3.58 -4.64
C ASN A 199 -24.57 -2.86 -5.88
N ASP A 200 -23.73 -2.06 -6.56
CA ASP A 200 -24.04 -1.44 -7.85
C ASP A 200 -24.04 -2.42 -9.03
N GLY A 201 -23.62 -3.67 -8.81
CA GLY A 201 -23.44 -4.69 -9.83
C GLY A 201 -22.19 -4.52 -10.70
N LEU A 202 -21.55 -3.33 -10.72
CA LEU A 202 -20.50 -2.96 -11.69
C LEU A 202 -19.17 -3.68 -11.45
N LYS A 203 -18.86 -4.07 -10.21
CA LYS A 203 -17.62 -4.80 -9.89
C LYS A 203 -17.90 -6.18 -9.31
N THR A 204 -17.09 -7.15 -9.71
CA THR A 204 -17.05 -8.49 -9.11
C THR A 204 -15.68 -8.73 -8.50
N ALA A 205 -15.64 -9.25 -7.28
CA ALA A 205 -14.44 -9.69 -6.60
C ALA A 205 -14.34 -11.21 -6.52
N ARG A 206 -13.12 -11.75 -6.51
CA ARG A 206 -12.82 -13.10 -6.02
C ARG A 206 -11.84 -13.03 -4.88
N ILE A 207 -12.20 -13.70 -3.78
CA ILE A 207 -11.48 -13.68 -2.51
C ILE A 207 -11.01 -15.10 -2.19
N MET A 208 -9.71 -15.26 -1.98
CA MET A 208 -9.12 -16.43 -1.33
C MET A 208 -8.82 -16.11 0.13
N VAL A 209 -9.08 -17.10 0.99
CA VAL A 209 -8.76 -17.07 2.41
C VAL A 209 -7.94 -18.32 2.72
N ASN A 210 -6.85 -18.18 3.45
CA ASN A 210 -5.90 -19.24 3.81
C ASN A 210 -5.36 -20.07 2.64
N HIS A 211 -5.35 -19.55 1.41
CA HIS A 211 -4.79 -20.28 0.28
C HIS A 211 -3.26 -20.39 0.45
N VAL A 212 -2.78 -21.61 0.66
CA VAL A 212 -1.35 -21.89 0.80
C VAL A 212 -0.68 -21.75 -0.56
N ASP A 213 -0.02 -20.60 -0.76
CA ASP A 213 1.01 -20.44 -1.79
C ASP A 213 2.37 -20.80 -1.16
N PRO A 214 3.12 -21.79 -1.68
CA PRO A 214 4.44 -22.15 -1.17
C PRO A 214 5.47 -21.02 -1.22
N TYR A 215 5.21 -19.96 -2.00
CA TYR A 215 6.07 -18.77 -2.09
C TYR A 215 5.54 -17.56 -1.31
N ASN A 216 4.38 -17.65 -0.66
CA ASN A 216 3.71 -16.56 0.06
C ASN A 216 3.66 -15.22 -0.72
N ARG A 217 3.41 -15.26 -2.03
CA ARG A 217 3.27 -14.10 -2.93
C ARG A 217 1.88 -13.46 -2.86
N HIS A 218 0.91 -14.22 -2.37
CA HIS A 218 -0.50 -13.84 -2.40
C HIS A 218 -1.07 -13.40 -1.04
N GLY A 219 -0.48 -13.85 0.08
CA GLY A 219 -1.00 -13.62 1.43
C GLY A 219 -2.16 -14.55 1.79
N LEU A 220 -2.52 -14.60 3.07
CA LEU A 220 -3.62 -15.45 3.54
C LEU A 220 -5.00 -14.84 3.23
N PHE A 221 -5.10 -13.53 2.98
CA PHE A 221 -6.26 -12.91 2.35
C PHE A 221 -5.82 -12.34 1.01
N TRP A 222 -6.48 -12.74 -0.07
CA TRP A 222 -6.22 -12.17 -1.39
C TRP A 222 -7.53 -11.96 -2.15
N MET A 223 -7.83 -10.69 -2.41
CA MET A 223 -8.98 -10.22 -3.17
C MET A 223 -8.49 -9.66 -4.50
N VAL A 224 -9.15 -10.06 -5.59
CA VAL A 224 -8.94 -9.49 -6.94
C VAL A 224 -10.30 -9.06 -7.47
N ILE A 225 -10.34 -7.88 -8.09
CA ILE A 225 -11.55 -7.17 -8.48
C ILE A 225 -11.45 -6.80 -9.96
N TRP A 226 -12.55 -6.98 -10.70
CA TRP A 226 -12.67 -6.59 -12.10
C TRP A 226 -14.12 -6.17 -12.41
N ASP A 227 -14.35 -5.56 -13.57
CA ASP A 227 -15.68 -5.14 -14.02
C ASP A 227 -16.60 -6.33 -14.31
N THR A 228 -17.84 -6.23 -13.84
CA THR A 228 -18.89 -7.20 -14.16
C THR A 228 -19.41 -6.93 -15.56
N VAL A 229 -19.31 -7.93 -16.44
CA VAL A 229 -20.02 -8.00 -17.73
C VAL A 229 -21.43 -8.55 -17.51
#